data_AF-A0A9D5B0F7-F1
#
_entry.id   AF-A0A9D5B0F7-F1
#
_cell.length_a   1.000
_cell.length_b   1.000
_cell.length_c   1.000
_cell.angle_alpha   90.00
_cell.angle_beta   90.00
_cell.angle_gamma   90.00
#
_symmetry.space_group_name_H-M   'P 1'
#
loop_
_entity.id
_entity.type
_entity.pdbx_description
1 polymer ?
#
loop_
_entity_poly.entity_id
_entity_poly.type
_entity_poly.pdbx_seq_one_letter_code
_entity_poly.pdbx_strand_id
1 'polypeptide(L)'
;MATSTYLSLLLTISMISISHALSPTPSPKSNPKLYEIVCEGVAMFGEEERCLKLLEPNSQITSAKDFFTLSKVYLEMSIEKATKGQDYLKSLMNKYPSSQALEMCATRDYGDLIAGFQRAIRELPREPDGASWEIHIVGDDIDFCNLQLAQENIVHDPSITALNSDMSFLCLIAGHMLPMIDIATTLTQQNNIIVTIVTTPHNASRFSLSSHNIRILQLQFPSQDAGFPEGCENFDMLPMGYTFVAAANSLLQEQAEQSFEKLTPKPNCITSDVGFPYTS
;
A
#
# COMPACT_ATOMS: atom_id res chain seq x y z
N MET A 1 -37.53 -19.23 -13.33
CA MET A 1 -36.11 -19.50 -13.04
C MET A 1 -35.44 -18.15 -12.94
N ALA A 2 -35.06 -17.71 -11.74
CA ALA A 2 -34.28 -16.49 -11.59
C ALA A 2 -32.88 -16.77 -12.15
N THR A 3 -32.49 -16.09 -13.22
CA THR A 3 -31.11 -16.08 -13.68
C THR A 3 -30.29 -15.46 -12.55
N SER A 4 -29.48 -16.28 -11.86
CA SER A 4 -28.50 -15.77 -10.90
C SER A 4 -27.50 -14.94 -11.70
N THR A 5 -27.66 -13.61 -11.70
CA THR A 5 -26.76 -12.70 -12.41
C THR A 5 -25.48 -12.63 -11.60
N TYR A 6 -24.41 -13.24 -12.09
CA TYR A 6 -23.08 -13.13 -11.49
C TYR A 6 -22.56 -11.70 -11.65
N LEU A 7 -22.04 -11.12 -10.57
CA LEU A 7 -21.30 -9.86 -10.61
C LEU A 7 -19.86 -10.18 -11.04
N SER A 8 -19.41 -9.58 -12.13
CA SER A 8 -18.07 -9.79 -12.68
C SER A 8 -17.24 -8.55 -12.42
N LEU A 9 -16.09 -8.68 -11.77
CA LEU A 9 -15.18 -7.55 -11.48
C LEU A 9 -13.85 -7.78 -12.19
N LEU A 10 -13.34 -6.73 -12.82
CA LEU A 10 -12.03 -6.73 -13.44
C LEU A 10 -11.07 -5.94 -12.56
N LEU A 11 -10.09 -6.63 -11.98
CA LEU A 11 -8.98 -6.00 -11.29
C LEU A 11 -7.81 -5.96 -12.26
N THR A 12 -7.43 -4.77 -12.73
CA THR A 12 -6.16 -4.63 -13.43
C THR A 12 -5.08 -4.46 -12.37
N ILE A 13 -4.30 -5.51 -12.15
CA ILE A 13 -3.11 -5.39 -11.34
C ILE A 13 -2.17 -4.52 -12.15
N SER A 14 -1.84 -3.35 -11.60
CA SER A 14 -0.75 -2.58 -12.13
C SER A 14 0.48 -3.48 -12.21
N MET A 15 1.40 -3.17 -13.09
CA MET A 15 2.73 -3.79 -13.04
C MET A 15 3.46 -3.51 -11.69
N ILE A 16 2.79 -2.97 -10.67
CA ILE A 16 3.31 -2.49 -9.40
C ILE A 16 2.33 -2.83 -8.28
N SER A 17 2.38 -4.06 -7.76
CA SER A 17 2.24 -4.33 -6.32
C SER A 17 2.57 -5.78 -6.04
N ILE A 18 3.79 -6.16 -6.39
CA ILE A 18 4.56 -7.08 -5.56
C ILE A 18 5.94 -6.42 -5.46
N SER A 19 6.21 -5.74 -4.35
CA SER A 19 7.51 -5.19 -4.04
C SER A 19 8.57 -6.30 -4.05
N HIS A 20 9.29 -6.45 -5.15
CA HIS A 20 10.55 -7.20 -5.24
C HIS A 20 11.50 -6.51 -6.23
N ALA A 21 11.95 -5.29 -5.92
CA ALA A 21 12.99 -4.62 -6.69
C ALA A 21 14.38 -5.26 -6.50
N LEU A 22 15.04 -5.55 -7.61
CA LEU A 22 16.50 -5.63 -7.70
C LEU A 22 16.95 -4.89 -8.97
N SER A 23 17.64 -3.74 -8.81
CA SER A 23 18.98 -3.41 -9.40
C SER A 23 19.22 -1.91 -9.72
N PRO A 24 20.47 -1.35 -9.84
CA PRO A 24 21.82 -1.90 -9.56
C PRO A 24 22.87 -0.91 -8.94
N THR A 25 23.48 -1.34 -7.83
CA THR A 25 24.95 -1.46 -7.55
C THR A 25 25.91 -0.23 -7.53
N PRO A 26 26.91 -0.24 -6.61
CA PRO A 26 28.12 -1.07 -6.80
C PRO A 26 28.40 -2.09 -5.67
N SER A 27 28.83 -3.29 -6.09
CA SER A 27 29.51 -4.38 -5.36
C SER A 27 28.68 -5.35 -4.47
N PRO A 28 29.06 -6.64 -4.41
CA PRO A 28 28.22 -7.72 -3.88
C PRO A 28 28.30 -7.76 -2.34
N LYS A 29 27.20 -7.42 -1.66
CA LYS A 29 27.02 -7.73 -0.24
C LYS A 29 25.58 -8.13 0.05
N SER A 30 25.43 -9.38 0.49
CA SER A 30 24.29 -9.95 1.25
C SER A 30 22.89 -9.89 0.63
N ASN A 31 22.07 -10.90 0.92
CA ASN A 31 20.62 -10.78 0.76
C ASN A 31 20.13 -9.53 1.51
N PRO A 32 19.39 -8.60 0.88
CA PRO A 32 18.86 -7.42 1.55
C PRO A 32 17.91 -7.86 2.68
N LYS A 33 17.93 -7.11 3.78
CA LYS A 33 17.08 -7.35 4.93
C LYS A 33 15.66 -6.88 4.65
N LEU A 34 14.67 -7.49 5.28
CA LEU A 34 13.25 -7.23 4.97
C LEU A 34 12.84 -5.76 5.16
N TYR A 35 13.41 -5.04 6.13
CA TYR A 35 13.10 -3.62 6.32
C TYR A 35 13.69 -2.72 5.22
N GLU A 36 14.81 -3.12 4.60
CA GLU A 36 15.42 -2.39 3.48
C GLU A 36 14.49 -2.47 2.27
N ILE A 37 13.89 -3.64 2.03
CA ILE A 37 12.86 -3.85 0.99
C ILE A 37 11.62 -2.99 1.25
N VAL A 38 11.19 -2.87 2.50
CA VAL A 38 10.07 -1.98 2.87
C VAL A 38 10.40 -0.52 2.58
N CYS A 39 11.62 -0.06 2.91
CA CYS A 39 12.02 1.32 2.69
C CYS A 39 12.27 1.67 1.22
N GLU A 40 12.74 0.71 0.41
CA GLU A 40 12.82 0.87 -1.04
C GLU A 40 11.43 1.12 -1.65
N GLY A 41 10.38 0.52 -1.08
CA GLY A 41 8.98 0.74 -1.52
C GLY A 41 8.50 2.19 -1.45
N VAL A 42 9.12 3.02 -0.60
CA VAL A 42 8.80 4.46 -0.51
C VAL A 42 9.84 5.36 -1.20
N ALA A 43 10.84 4.77 -1.87
CA ALA A 43 11.87 5.51 -2.58
C ALA A 43 11.30 6.39 -3.71
N MET A 44 10.19 5.98 -4.33
CA MET A 44 9.51 6.78 -5.35
C MET A 44 8.96 8.11 -4.83
N PHE A 45 8.76 8.23 -3.51
CA PHE A 45 8.37 9.47 -2.84
C PHE A 45 9.59 10.27 -2.32
N GLY A 46 10.80 9.78 -2.53
CA GLY A 46 12.04 10.38 -2.01
C GLY A 46 12.26 10.14 -0.51
N GLU A 47 11.56 9.16 0.08
CA GLU A 47 11.48 8.96 1.54
C GLU A 47 12.26 7.74 2.06
N GLU A 48 13.02 7.06 1.19
CA GLU A 48 13.79 5.84 1.53
C GLU A 48 14.73 6.06 2.72
N GLU A 49 15.54 7.14 2.68
CA GLU A 49 16.50 7.44 3.75
C GLU A 49 15.79 7.72 5.09
N ARG A 50 14.63 8.38 5.03
CA ARG A 50 13.80 8.65 6.22
C ARG A 50 13.25 7.34 6.79
N CYS A 51 12.77 6.45 5.93
CA CYS A 51 12.31 5.12 6.34
C CYS A 51 13.46 4.32 7.00
N LEU A 52 14.64 4.27 6.39
CA LEU A 52 15.78 3.54 6.96
C LEU A 52 16.14 4.08 8.35
N LYS A 53 16.25 5.41 8.50
CA LYS A 53 16.50 6.08 9.80
C LYS A 53 15.43 5.76 10.84
N LEU A 54 14.19 5.52 10.42
CA LEU A 54 13.07 5.18 11.30
C LEU A 54 13.12 3.72 11.75
N LEU A 55 13.50 2.80 10.87
CA LEU A 55 13.42 1.35 11.09
C LEU A 55 14.70 0.73 11.66
N GLU A 56 15.87 1.21 11.24
CA GLU A 56 17.18 0.67 11.65
C GLU A 56 17.42 0.63 13.16
N PRO A 57 17.00 1.62 13.96
CA PRO A 57 17.22 1.60 15.40
C PRO A 57 16.51 0.45 16.12
N ASN A 58 15.46 -0.13 15.52
CA ASN A 58 14.72 -1.22 16.12
C ASN A 58 15.35 -2.58 15.76
N SER A 59 16.07 -3.17 16.73
CA SER A 59 16.73 -4.47 16.53
C SER A 59 15.79 -5.62 16.16
N GLN A 60 14.52 -5.57 16.58
CA GLN A 60 13.51 -6.58 16.21
C GLN A 60 13.09 -6.44 14.74
N ILE A 61 13.06 -5.21 14.22
CA ILE A 61 12.81 -4.93 12.79
C ILE A 61 13.99 -5.41 11.95
N THR A 62 15.22 -5.03 12.33
CA THR A 62 16.42 -5.37 11.56
C THR A 62 16.83 -6.85 11.62
N SER A 63 16.22 -7.63 12.53
CA SER A 63 16.43 -9.07 12.66
C SER A 63 15.22 -9.93 12.27
N ALA A 64 14.12 -9.31 11.81
CA ALA A 64 12.94 -10.01 11.35
C ALA A 64 13.28 -10.98 10.21
N LYS A 65 12.79 -12.21 10.30
CA LYS A 65 13.08 -13.29 9.33
C LYS A 65 11.98 -13.50 8.29
N ASP A 66 10.82 -12.92 8.53
CA ASP A 66 9.64 -12.98 7.67
C ASP A 66 8.84 -11.67 7.81
N PHE A 67 8.05 -11.34 6.78
CA PHE A 67 7.26 -10.11 6.73
C PHE A 67 6.19 -10.07 7.82
N PHE A 68 5.63 -11.20 8.24
CA PHE A 68 4.63 -11.23 9.31
C PHE A 68 5.24 -10.73 10.63
N THR A 69 6.41 -11.23 10.99
CA THR A 69 7.16 -10.79 12.18
C THR A 69 7.57 -9.32 12.04
N LEU A 70 8.04 -8.90 10.86
CA LEU A 70 8.38 -7.51 10.58
C LEU A 70 7.18 -6.58 10.77
N SER A 71 6.05 -6.88 10.12
CA SER A 71 4.82 -6.07 10.19
C SER A 71 4.28 -6.01 11.62
N LYS A 72 4.31 -7.12 12.36
CA LYS A 72 3.88 -7.11 13.77
C LYS A 72 4.72 -6.17 14.63
N VAL A 73 6.06 -6.30 14.55
CA VAL A 73 6.98 -5.46 15.32
C VAL A 73 6.87 -3.99 14.89
N TYR A 74 6.70 -3.75 13.59
CA TYR A 74 6.47 -2.42 13.04
C TYR A 74 5.21 -1.78 13.64
N LEU A 75 4.09 -2.52 13.66
CA LEU A 75 2.83 -2.05 14.24
C LEU A 75 2.94 -1.81 15.75
N GLU A 76 3.64 -2.66 16.49
CA GLU A 76 3.90 -2.45 17.92
C GLU A 76 4.72 -1.17 18.18
N MET A 77 5.74 -0.91 17.36
CA MET A 77 6.51 0.33 17.40
C MET A 77 5.64 1.55 17.07
N SER A 78 4.75 1.44 16.09
CA SER A 78 3.82 2.51 15.71
C SER A 78 2.82 2.83 16.82
N ILE A 79 2.28 1.83 17.52
CA ILE A 79 1.42 2.02 18.70
C ILE A 79 2.17 2.77 19.80
N GLU A 80 3.41 2.39 20.10
CA GLU A 80 4.21 3.05 21.13
C GLU A 80 4.44 4.54 20.79
N LYS A 81 4.81 4.83 19.53
CA LYS A 81 5.00 6.20 19.07
C LYS A 81 3.70 7.01 19.08
N ALA A 82 2.60 6.44 18.58
CA ALA A 82 1.28 7.09 18.58
C ALA A 82 0.79 7.38 20.00
N THR A 83 0.99 6.46 20.95
CA THR A 83 0.63 6.65 22.37
C THR A 83 1.41 7.81 22.99
N LYS A 84 2.73 7.87 22.79
CA LYS A 84 3.56 8.99 23.25
C LYS A 84 3.14 10.32 22.62
N GLY A 85 2.80 10.29 21.33
CA GLY A 85 2.28 11.46 20.62
C GLY A 85 0.95 11.94 21.20
N GLN A 86 0.03 11.02 21.49
CA GLN A 86 -1.25 11.34 22.10
C GLN A 86 -1.07 11.95 23.49
N ASP A 87 -0.20 11.38 24.32
CA ASP A 87 0.09 11.91 25.66
C ASP A 87 0.69 13.32 25.60
N TYR A 88 1.56 13.57 24.61
CA TYR A 88 2.09 14.90 24.34
C TYR A 88 0.98 15.89 23.98
N LEU A 89 0.09 15.54 23.04
CA LEU A 89 -1.03 16.41 22.65
C LEU A 89 -1.98 16.68 23.81
N LYS A 90 -2.31 15.65 24.61
CA LYS A 90 -3.12 15.80 25.83
C LYS A 90 -2.48 16.75 26.84
N SER A 91 -1.15 16.71 26.99
CA SER A 91 -0.43 17.62 27.89
C SER A 91 -0.55 19.09 27.46
N LEU A 92 -0.69 19.35 26.15
CA LEU A 92 -0.83 20.69 25.59
C LEU A 92 -2.24 21.25 25.75
N MET A 93 -3.27 20.42 25.96
CA MET A 93 -4.65 20.88 26.12
C MET A 93 -4.81 21.89 27.27
N ASN A 94 -4.06 21.72 28.36
CA ASN A 94 -4.06 22.66 29.48
C ASN A 94 -3.45 24.02 29.11
N LYS A 95 -2.51 24.05 28.15
CA LYS A 95 -1.85 25.25 27.66
C LYS A 95 -2.71 25.99 26.63
N TYR A 96 -3.54 25.26 25.88
CA TYR A 96 -4.41 25.79 24.83
C TYR A 96 -5.87 25.37 25.05
N PRO A 97 -6.51 25.77 26.17
CA PRO A 97 -7.84 25.29 26.54
C PRO A 97 -8.97 25.75 25.60
N SER A 98 -8.70 26.70 24.71
CA SER A 98 -9.65 27.18 23.70
C SER A 98 -9.50 26.50 22.34
N SER A 99 -8.53 25.60 22.17
CA SER A 99 -8.25 24.94 20.89
C SER A 99 -9.11 23.67 20.76
N GLN A 100 -10.16 23.76 19.96
CA GLN A 100 -11.02 22.61 19.64
C GLN A 100 -10.29 21.63 18.70
N ALA A 101 -9.43 22.14 17.82
CA ALA A 101 -8.63 21.29 16.93
C ALA A 101 -7.65 20.42 17.73
N LEU A 102 -6.99 20.98 18.75
CA LEU A 102 -6.10 20.21 19.62
C LEU A 102 -6.83 19.16 20.44
N GLU A 103 -8.01 19.50 20.98
CA GLU A 103 -8.84 18.54 21.70
C GLU A 103 -9.27 17.37 20.81
N MET A 104 -9.77 17.66 19.60
CA MET A 104 -10.14 16.62 18.64
C MET A 104 -8.95 15.75 18.26
N CYS A 105 -7.80 16.36 17.94
CA CYS A 105 -6.60 15.63 17.58
C CYS A 105 -6.12 14.71 18.70
N ALA A 106 -6.08 15.22 19.94
CA ALA A 106 -5.59 14.48 21.09
C ALA A 106 -6.52 13.34 21.53
N THR A 107 -7.82 13.50 21.38
CA THR A 107 -8.81 12.57 21.94
C THR A 107 -9.40 11.61 20.91
N ARG A 108 -9.73 12.11 19.71
CA ARG A 108 -10.35 11.35 18.64
C ARG A 108 -9.30 10.85 17.65
N ASP A 109 -8.63 11.74 16.92
CA ASP A 109 -7.80 11.34 15.77
C ASP A 109 -6.65 10.40 16.21
N TYR A 110 -5.92 10.75 17.29
CA TYR A 110 -4.92 9.84 17.87
C TYR A 110 -5.52 8.61 18.56
N GLY A 111 -6.76 8.71 19.07
CA GLY A 111 -7.47 7.57 19.64
C GLY A 111 -7.79 6.52 18.58
N ASP A 112 -8.30 6.99 17.44
CA ASP A 112 -8.62 6.19 16.27
C ASP A 112 -7.35 5.61 15.64
N LEU A 113 -6.27 6.38 15.55
CA LEU A 113 -4.94 5.91 15.12
C LEU A 113 -4.43 4.73 15.95
N ILE A 114 -4.41 4.87 17.28
CA ILE A 114 -3.95 3.80 18.19
C ILE A 114 -4.85 2.57 18.06
N ALA A 115 -6.17 2.77 18.00
CA ALA A 115 -7.12 1.68 17.87
C ALA A 115 -6.99 0.95 16.51
N GLY A 116 -6.71 1.69 15.44
CA GLY A 116 -6.44 1.17 14.09
C GLY A 116 -5.20 0.28 14.08
N PHE A 117 -4.07 0.74 14.61
CA PHE A 117 -2.88 -0.11 14.72
C PHE A 117 -3.11 -1.37 15.58
N GLN A 118 -3.86 -1.24 16.68
CA GLN A 118 -4.19 -2.40 17.52
C GLN A 118 -5.11 -3.41 16.81
N ARG A 119 -6.05 -2.94 15.98
CA ARG A 119 -6.88 -3.80 15.12
C ARG A 119 -6.05 -4.46 14.06
N ALA A 120 -5.19 -3.70 13.37
CA ALA A 120 -4.27 -4.22 12.38
C ALA A 120 -3.40 -5.38 12.91
N ILE A 121 -2.87 -5.28 14.13
CA ILE A 121 -2.12 -6.41 14.74
C ILE A 121 -2.99 -7.67 14.91
N ARG A 122 -4.26 -7.50 15.30
CA ARG A 122 -5.19 -8.64 15.50
C ARG A 122 -5.60 -9.27 14.18
N GLU A 123 -5.71 -8.46 13.14
CA GLU A 123 -6.16 -8.87 11.80
C GLU A 123 -5.02 -9.39 10.93
N LEU A 124 -3.78 -8.98 11.19
CA LEU A 124 -2.59 -9.39 10.44
C LEU A 124 -2.51 -10.90 10.11
N PRO A 125 -2.90 -11.85 11.00
CA PRO A 125 -2.85 -13.29 10.68
C PRO A 125 -3.97 -13.79 9.74
N ARG A 126 -5.03 -12.99 9.53
CA ARG A 126 -6.26 -13.38 8.84
C ARG A 126 -6.54 -12.53 7.61
N GLU A 127 -6.41 -11.22 7.76
CA GLU A 127 -6.75 -10.19 6.78
C GLU A 127 -5.69 -9.07 6.81
N PRO A 128 -4.43 -9.36 6.41
CA PRO A 128 -3.34 -8.38 6.41
C PRO A 128 -3.65 -7.13 5.57
N ASP A 129 -4.48 -7.28 4.54
CA ASP A 129 -4.97 -6.19 3.70
C ASP A 129 -5.99 -5.28 4.39
N GLY A 130 -6.94 -5.86 5.13
CA GLY A 130 -7.90 -5.09 5.93
C GLY A 130 -7.19 -4.24 6.97
N ALA A 131 -6.18 -4.84 7.61
CA ALA A 131 -5.27 -4.16 8.52
C ALA A 131 -4.52 -2.98 7.86
N SER A 132 -4.09 -3.14 6.61
CA SER A 132 -3.36 -2.12 5.84
C SER A 132 -4.26 -0.94 5.43
N TRP A 133 -5.44 -1.21 4.89
CA TRP A 133 -6.42 -0.17 4.50
C TRP A 133 -6.89 0.64 5.71
N GLU A 134 -7.14 -0.02 6.83
CA GLU A 134 -7.52 0.66 8.06
C GLU A 134 -6.42 1.63 8.53
N ILE A 135 -5.14 1.25 8.43
CA ILE A 135 -4.02 2.13 8.80
C ILE A 135 -3.94 3.35 7.88
N HIS A 136 -4.23 3.18 6.58
CA HIS A 136 -4.27 4.31 5.65
C HIS A 136 -5.34 5.33 6.04
N ILE A 137 -6.57 4.88 6.33
CA ILE A 137 -7.67 5.75 6.74
C ILE A 137 -7.30 6.57 7.98
N VAL A 138 -6.79 5.92 9.02
CA VAL A 138 -6.40 6.65 10.24
C VAL A 138 -5.17 7.53 10.04
N GLY A 139 -4.40 7.32 8.97
CA GLY A 139 -3.36 8.25 8.51
C GLY A 139 -3.94 9.56 8.01
N ASP A 140 -5.02 9.52 7.22
CA ASP A 140 -5.72 10.73 6.73
C ASP A 140 -6.28 11.57 7.88
N ASP A 141 -6.75 10.93 8.96
CA ASP A 141 -7.22 11.62 10.17
C ASP A 141 -6.11 12.46 10.83
N ILE A 142 -4.85 11.99 10.78
CA ILE A 142 -3.70 12.73 11.32
C ILE A 142 -3.33 13.94 10.44
N ASP A 143 -3.40 13.79 9.12
CA ASP A 143 -3.23 14.91 8.20
C ASP A 143 -4.34 15.95 8.39
N PHE A 144 -5.57 15.48 8.63
CA PHE A 144 -6.71 16.35 8.96
C PHE A 144 -6.51 17.08 10.29
N CYS A 145 -5.99 16.41 11.33
CA CYS A 145 -5.60 17.07 12.58
C CYS A 145 -4.63 18.23 12.31
N ASN A 146 -3.57 17.99 11.53
CA ASN A 146 -2.57 19.01 11.22
C ASN A 146 -3.19 20.19 10.46
N LEU A 147 -4.10 19.91 9.51
CA LEU A 147 -4.85 20.93 8.78
C LEU A 147 -5.71 21.78 9.72
N GLN A 148 -6.45 21.15 10.64
CA GLN A 148 -7.36 21.86 11.56
C GLN A 148 -6.59 22.74 12.56
N LEU A 149 -5.47 22.25 13.08
CA LEU A 149 -4.60 23.05 13.96
C LEU A 149 -4.07 24.30 13.24
N ALA A 150 -3.68 24.16 11.98
CA ALA A 150 -3.22 25.27 11.16
C ALA A 150 -4.34 26.27 10.84
N GLN A 151 -5.56 25.78 10.56
CA GLN A 151 -6.73 26.62 10.28
C GLN A 151 -7.20 27.39 11.51
N GLU A 152 -7.20 26.75 12.69
CA GLU A 152 -7.61 27.36 13.94
C GLU A 152 -6.62 28.46 14.37
N ASN A 153 -5.33 28.29 14.02
CA ASN A 153 -4.29 29.30 14.22
C ASN A 153 -4.15 29.78 15.68
N ILE A 154 -4.41 28.87 16.64
CA ILE A 154 -4.27 29.09 18.09
C ILE A 154 -2.98 28.45 18.63
N VAL A 155 -2.64 27.26 18.13
CA VAL A 155 -1.52 26.46 18.62
C VAL A 155 -0.32 26.66 17.70
N HIS A 156 0.78 27.17 18.26
CA HIS A 156 2.03 27.42 17.53
C HIS A 156 3.16 26.58 18.12
N ASP A 157 3.06 25.26 17.98
CA ASP A 157 4.08 24.31 18.41
C ASP A 157 4.51 23.45 17.21
N PRO A 158 5.70 23.70 16.63
CA PRO A 158 6.16 22.99 15.44
C PRO A 158 6.40 21.49 15.70
N SER A 159 6.53 21.09 16.96
CA SER A 159 6.69 19.69 17.34
C SER A 159 5.43 18.89 17.06
N ILE A 160 4.24 19.52 17.02
CA ILE A 160 2.99 18.85 16.67
C ILE A 160 2.98 18.48 15.18
N THR A 161 3.34 19.41 14.30
CA THR A 161 3.42 19.13 12.86
C THR A 161 4.47 18.07 12.54
N ALA A 162 5.63 18.11 13.22
CA ALA A 162 6.64 17.07 13.08
C ALA A 162 6.13 15.69 13.54
N LEU A 163 5.47 15.63 14.70
CA LEU A 163 4.87 14.41 15.24
C LEU A 163 3.81 13.84 14.28
N ASN A 164 2.89 14.68 13.80
CA ASN A 164 1.83 14.27 12.88
C ASN A 164 2.42 13.77 11.56
N SER A 165 3.41 14.47 11.01
CA SER A 165 4.11 14.03 9.79
C SER A 165 4.80 12.67 9.97
N ASP A 166 5.39 12.39 11.13
CA ASP A 166 5.98 11.09 11.43
C ASP A 166 4.92 9.99 11.53
N MET A 167 3.74 10.28 12.10
CA MET A 167 2.65 9.30 12.19
C MET A 167 2.02 9.02 10.83
N SER A 168 1.72 10.05 10.03
CA SER A 168 1.24 9.88 8.65
C SER A 168 2.23 9.08 7.81
N PHE A 169 3.53 9.33 7.98
CA PHE A 169 4.57 8.56 7.29
C PHE A 169 4.61 7.08 7.71
N LEU A 170 4.39 6.78 9.00
CA LEU A 170 4.25 5.39 9.45
C LEU A 170 3.01 4.71 8.85
N CYS A 171 1.90 5.45 8.70
CA CYS A 171 0.71 4.92 8.05
C CYS A 171 0.94 4.63 6.56
N LEU A 172 1.68 5.51 5.87
CA LEU A 172 2.06 5.33 4.47
C LEU A 172 2.85 4.04 4.25
N ILE A 173 3.90 3.81 5.04
CA ILE A 173 4.71 2.59 4.95
C ILE A 173 3.87 1.32 5.19
N ALA A 174 2.90 1.37 6.11
CA ALA A 174 2.00 0.25 6.39
C ALA A 174 0.93 0.04 5.31
N GLY A 175 0.33 1.11 4.79
CA GLY A 175 -0.71 1.08 3.76
C GLY A 175 -0.25 0.56 2.40
N HIS A 176 1.07 0.58 2.16
CA HIS A 176 1.69 -0.01 0.97
C HIS A 176 2.07 -1.49 1.12
N MET A 177 1.79 -2.11 2.29
CA MET A 177 1.94 -3.55 2.47
C MET A 177 0.62 -4.29 2.18
N LEU A 178 0.62 -5.00 1.03
CA LEU A 178 -0.27 -6.09 0.58
C LEU A 178 -1.59 -5.73 -0.16
N PRO A 179 -1.97 -6.58 -1.16
CA PRO A 179 -2.16 -6.15 -2.55
C PRO A 179 -3.51 -6.55 -3.18
N MET A 180 -3.79 -6.05 -4.39
CA MET A 180 -4.98 -6.36 -5.23
C MET A 180 -5.40 -7.85 -5.33
N ILE A 181 -4.50 -8.81 -5.04
CA ILE A 181 -4.79 -10.26 -4.94
C ILE A 181 -5.73 -10.59 -3.78
N ASP A 182 -5.59 -9.91 -2.65
CA ASP A 182 -6.36 -10.16 -1.44
C ASP A 182 -7.74 -9.48 -1.54
N ILE A 183 -7.82 -8.30 -2.19
CA ILE A 183 -9.10 -7.74 -2.68
C ILE A 183 -9.81 -8.75 -3.58
N ALA A 184 -9.10 -9.32 -4.56
CA ALA A 184 -9.67 -10.33 -5.46
C ALA A 184 -10.19 -11.53 -4.69
N THR A 185 -9.39 -12.06 -3.77
CA THR A 185 -9.72 -13.24 -2.97
C THR A 185 -10.93 -12.98 -2.08
N THR A 186 -10.97 -11.84 -1.40
CA THR A 186 -12.06 -11.42 -0.50
C THR A 186 -13.38 -11.25 -1.26
N LEU A 187 -13.36 -10.57 -2.41
CA LEU A 187 -14.55 -10.40 -3.24
C LEU A 187 -15.14 -11.75 -3.69
N THR A 188 -14.29 -12.73 -3.98
CA THR A 188 -14.77 -14.07 -4.37
C THR A 188 -15.36 -14.91 -3.24
N GLN A 189 -15.25 -14.46 -1.98
CA GLN A 189 -15.95 -15.08 -0.85
C GLN A 189 -17.45 -14.74 -0.85
N GLN A 190 -17.87 -13.69 -1.57
CA GLN A 190 -19.28 -13.36 -1.75
C GLN A 190 -19.92 -14.27 -2.82
N ASN A 191 -21.17 -14.66 -2.60
CA ASN A 191 -21.89 -15.51 -3.55
C ASN A 191 -22.07 -14.79 -4.89
N ASN A 192 -21.76 -15.52 -5.97
CA ASN A 192 -21.91 -15.07 -7.36
C ASN A 192 -20.97 -13.94 -7.82
N ILE A 193 -19.82 -13.74 -7.17
CA ILE A 193 -18.77 -12.84 -7.68
C ILE A 193 -17.69 -13.61 -8.41
N ILE A 194 -17.35 -13.18 -9.62
CA ILE A 194 -16.19 -13.64 -10.38
C ILE A 194 -15.22 -12.46 -10.50
N VAL A 195 -13.98 -12.67 -10.07
CA VAL A 195 -12.93 -11.66 -10.24
C VAL A 195 -11.98 -12.09 -11.34
N THR A 196 -11.71 -11.21 -12.29
CA THR A 196 -10.65 -11.40 -13.28
C THR A 196 -9.50 -10.47 -12.95
N ILE A 197 -8.34 -11.06 -12.70
CA ILE A 197 -7.08 -10.38 -12.44
C ILE A 197 -6.33 -10.24 -13.76
N VAL A 198 -6.04 -9.02 -14.16
CA VAL A 198 -5.26 -8.72 -15.37
C VAL A 198 -3.84 -8.39 -14.95
N THR A 199 -2.87 -9.15 -15.44
CA THR A 199 -1.43 -8.95 -15.15
C THR A 199 -0.60 -9.52 -16.30
N THR A 200 0.73 -9.63 -16.17
CA THR A 200 1.60 -10.27 -17.18
C THR A 200 2.03 -11.67 -16.76
N PRO A 201 2.51 -12.55 -17.68
CA PRO A 201 2.92 -13.92 -17.35
C PRO A 201 3.91 -14.03 -16.18
N HIS A 202 4.91 -13.17 -16.15
CA HIS A 202 5.90 -13.16 -15.08
C HIS A 202 5.27 -12.81 -13.74
N ASN A 203 4.44 -11.76 -13.68
CA ASN A 203 3.78 -11.37 -12.44
C ASN A 203 2.76 -12.41 -11.98
N ALA A 204 2.01 -13.03 -12.90
CA ALA A 204 1.11 -14.14 -12.59
C ALA A 204 1.83 -15.34 -11.96
N SER A 205 3.08 -15.60 -12.36
CA SER A 205 3.87 -16.70 -11.79
C SER A 205 4.28 -16.49 -10.33
N ARG A 206 4.22 -15.25 -9.84
CA ARG A 206 4.65 -14.88 -8.48
C ARG A 206 3.62 -15.21 -7.40
N PHE A 207 2.38 -15.51 -7.77
CA PHE A 207 1.32 -15.82 -6.81
C PHE A 207 0.56 -17.09 -7.21
N SER A 208 0.05 -17.79 -6.21
CA SER A 208 -0.78 -18.98 -6.38
C SER A 208 -2.15 -18.71 -5.80
N LEU A 209 -3.19 -18.87 -6.61
CA LEU A 209 -4.58 -18.64 -6.20
C LEU A 209 -5.30 -19.96 -6.05
N SER A 210 -6.00 -20.14 -4.93
CA SER A 210 -6.76 -21.35 -4.61
C SER A 210 -8.27 -21.21 -4.84
N SER A 211 -8.75 -20.06 -5.30
CA SER A 211 -10.17 -19.76 -5.50
C SER A 211 -10.62 -20.05 -6.94
N HIS A 212 -11.69 -20.84 -7.10
CA HIS A 212 -12.28 -21.19 -8.40
C HIS A 212 -13.01 -20.00 -9.08
N ASN A 213 -13.27 -18.93 -8.32
CA ASN A 213 -13.96 -17.74 -8.78
C ASN A 213 -12.98 -16.63 -9.21
N ILE A 214 -11.67 -16.87 -9.12
CA ILE A 214 -10.65 -15.96 -9.64
C ILE A 214 -10.14 -16.47 -10.98
N ARG A 215 -10.09 -15.57 -11.97
CA ARG A 215 -9.51 -15.80 -13.28
C ARG A 215 -8.26 -14.95 -13.43
N ILE A 216 -7.25 -15.45 -14.11
CA ILE A 216 -6.05 -14.68 -14.45
C ILE A 216 -6.06 -14.46 -15.97
N LEU A 217 -6.03 -13.19 -16.36
CA LEU A 217 -5.83 -12.74 -17.74
C LEU A 217 -4.40 -12.22 -17.86
N GLN A 218 -3.58 -12.88 -18.66
CA GLN A 218 -2.19 -12.52 -18.87
C GLN A 218 -2.02 -11.68 -20.14
N LEU A 219 -1.54 -10.44 -20.00
CA LEU A 219 -1.14 -9.57 -21.09
C LEU A 219 0.35 -9.79 -21.41
N GLN A 220 0.68 -9.84 -22.70
CA GLN A 220 2.04 -10.04 -23.16
C GLN A 220 2.72 -8.69 -23.28
N PHE A 221 3.74 -8.43 -22.46
CA PHE A 221 4.49 -7.19 -22.53
C PHE A 221 5.68 -7.33 -23.49
N PRO A 222 5.69 -6.61 -24.64
CA PRO A 222 6.77 -6.69 -25.61
C PRO A 222 7.96 -5.84 -25.17
N SER A 223 8.64 -6.29 -24.12
CA SER A 223 9.77 -5.61 -23.47
C SER A 223 10.82 -5.06 -24.45
N GLN A 224 11.18 -5.84 -25.46
CA GLN A 224 12.19 -5.46 -26.46
C GLN A 224 11.75 -4.28 -27.35
N ASP A 225 10.46 -4.13 -27.64
CA ASP A 225 9.94 -3.04 -28.49
C ASP A 225 10.05 -1.67 -27.80
N ALA A 226 10.09 -1.66 -26.46
CA ALA A 226 10.37 -0.50 -25.63
C ALA A 226 11.86 -0.31 -25.29
N GLY A 227 12.74 -1.16 -25.81
CA GLY A 227 14.17 -1.12 -25.52
C GLY A 227 14.57 -1.69 -24.16
N PHE A 228 13.69 -2.49 -23.52
CA PHE A 228 14.00 -3.21 -22.29
C PHE A 228 14.63 -4.59 -22.57
N PRO A 229 15.32 -5.18 -21.58
CA PRO A 229 15.83 -6.56 -21.68
C PRO A 229 14.72 -7.56 -21.99
N GLU A 230 15.06 -8.65 -22.68
CA GLU A 230 14.13 -9.73 -22.97
C GLU A 230 13.52 -10.31 -21.68
N GLY A 231 12.19 -10.47 -21.67
CA GLY A 231 11.45 -10.98 -20.50
C GLY A 231 11.26 -9.97 -19.38
N CYS A 232 11.63 -8.70 -19.59
CA CYS A 232 11.44 -7.64 -18.61
C CYS A 232 9.96 -7.26 -18.49
N GLU A 233 9.26 -7.82 -17.53
CA GLU A 233 7.83 -7.56 -17.30
C GLU A 233 7.57 -6.84 -15.99
N ASN A 234 8.56 -6.22 -15.36
CA ASN A 234 8.32 -5.44 -14.15
C ASN A 234 9.38 -4.36 -14.01
N PHE A 235 9.03 -3.23 -13.37
CA PHE A 235 9.96 -2.16 -12.99
C PHE A 235 11.16 -2.74 -12.24
N ASP A 236 10.88 -3.74 -11.42
CA ASP A 236 11.76 -4.37 -10.46
C ASP A 236 12.89 -5.20 -11.10
N MET A 237 12.82 -5.38 -12.42
CA MET A 237 13.84 -6.01 -13.28
C MET A 237 14.76 -4.99 -13.97
N LEU A 238 14.52 -3.68 -13.76
CA LEU A 238 15.23 -2.61 -14.45
C LEU A 238 16.08 -1.77 -13.50
N PRO A 239 17.27 -1.35 -13.95
CA PRO A 239 18.13 -0.45 -13.21
C PRO A 239 17.54 0.91 -12.81
N MET A 240 16.65 1.44 -13.66
CA MET A 240 15.94 2.72 -13.50
C MET A 240 14.62 2.62 -14.29
N GLY A 241 13.50 2.36 -13.62
CA GLY A 241 12.26 1.96 -14.30
C GLY A 241 11.18 3.03 -14.48
N TYR A 242 11.48 4.33 -14.33
CA TYR A 242 10.48 5.39 -14.54
C TYR A 242 9.90 5.40 -15.97
N THR A 243 10.69 4.97 -16.96
CA THR A 243 10.24 4.82 -18.36
C THR A 243 9.39 3.57 -18.58
N PHE A 244 9.46 2.60 -17.67
CA PHE A 244 8.76 1.31 -17.79
C PHE A 244 7.26 1.47 -17.70
N VAL A 245 6.76 2.25 -16.74
CA VAL A 245 5.32 2.43 -16.53
C VAL A 245 4.65 3.09 -17.75
N ALA A 246 5.26 4.16 -18.27
CA ALA A 246 4.76 4.85 -19.45
C ALA A 246 4.77 3.94 -20.70
N ALA A 247 5.86 3.18 -20.90
CA ALA A 247 5.98 2.24 -22.00
C ALA A 247 5.00 1.05 -21.86
N ALA A 248 4.85 0.48 -20.66
CA ALA A 248 3.90 -0.57 -20.35
C ALA A 248 2.47 -0.12 -20.63
N ASN A 249 2.07 1.06 -20.17
CA ASN A 249 0.74 1.59 -20.43
C ASN A 249 0.49 1.80 -21.93
N SER A 250 1.47 2.34 -22.67
CA SER A 250 1.32 2.55 -24.11
C SER A 250 1.26 1.23 -24.90
N LEU A 251 2.03 0.23 -24.51
CA LEU A 251 2.17 -1.03 -25.27
C LEU A 251 1.10 -2.06 -24.91
N LEU A 252 0.57 -2.01 -23.67
CA LEU A 252 -0.44 -2.96 -23.20
C LEU A 252 -1.87 -2.46 -23.45
N GLN A 253 -2.09 -1.16 -23.71
CA GLN A 253 -3.42 -0.58 -23.84
C GLN A 253 -4.30 -1.33 -24.85
N GLU A 254 -3.84 -1.48 -26.10
CA GLU A 254 -4.65 -2.13 -27.15
C GLU A 254 -4.97 -3.58 -26.78
N GLN A 255 -3.99 -4.33 -26.26
CA GLN A 255 -4.19 -5.71 -25.85
C GLN A 255 -5.16 -5.81 -24.66
N ALA A 256 -5.08 -4.88 -23.71
CA ALA A 256 -5.96 -4.80 -22.56
C ALA A 256 -7.41 -4.54 -23.01
N GLU A 257 -7.65 -3.48 -23.78
CA GLU A 257 -8.98 -3.10 -24.29
C GLU A 257 -9.61 -4.27 -25.08
N GLN A 258 -8.88 -4.86 -26.02
CA GLN A 258 -9.37 -6.00 -26.80
C GLN A 258 -9.65 -7.24 -25.94
N SER A 259 -8.88 -7.43 -24.86
CA SER A 259 -9.11 -8.55 -23.94
C SER A 259 -10.34 -8.30 -23.08
N PHE A 260 -10.56 -7.07 -22.63
CA PHE A 260 -11.72 -6.69 -21.81
C PHE A 260 -13.03 -6.87 -22.55
N GLU A 261 -13.06 -6.53 -23.84
CA GLU A 261 -14.23 -6.73 -24.72
C GLU A 261 -14.65 -8.21 -24.83
N LYS A 262 -13.67 -9.13 -24.75
CA LYS A 262 -13.87 -10.57 -24.93
C LYS A 262 -14.24 -11.29 -23.62
N LEU A 263 -14.17 -10.62 -22.48
CA LEU A 263 -14.49 -11.23 -21.18
C LEU A 263 -15.97 -11.63 -21.10
N THR A 264 -16.20 -12.86 -20.63
CA THR A 264 -17.54 -13.40 -20.41
C THR A 264 -17.62 -14.06 -19.02
N PRO A 265 -18.47 -13.58 -18.10
CA PRO A 265 -19.36 -12.43 -18.23
C PRO A 265 -18.59 -11.09 -18.35
N LYS A 266 -19.20 -10.12 -19.03
CA LYS A 266 -18.65 -8.75 -19.09
C LYS A 266 -18.49 -8.18 -17.68
N PRO A 267 -17.38 -7.52 -17.36
CA PRO A 267 -17.19 -6.91 -16.05
C PRO A 267 -18.23 -5.81 -15.82
N ASN A 268 -18.78 -5.77 -14.62
CA ASN A 268 -19.67 -4.73 -14.13
C ASN A 268 -18.92 -3.52 -13.58
N CYS A 269 -17.67 -3.72 -13.16
CA CYS A 269 -16.78 -2.66 -12.67
C CYS A 269 -15.31 -3.07 -12.93
N ILE A 270 -14.49 -2.06 -13.20
CA ILE A 270 -13.03 -2.17 -13.31
C ILE A 270 -12.42 -1.41 -12.13
N THR A 271 -11.46 -2.02 -11.45
CA THR A 271 -10.65 -1.34 -10.43
C THR A 271 -9.19 -1.43 -10.84
N SER A 272 -8.53 -0.28 -10.89
CA SER A 272 -7.15 -0.14 -11.33
C SER A 272 -6.38 0.78 -10.38
N ASP A 273 -5.06 0.60 -10.36
CA ASP A 273 -4.13 1.54 -9.73
C ASP A 273 -4.02 2.84 -10.56
N VAL A 274 -3.22 3.78 -10.08
CA VAL A 274 -2.92 5.02 -10.81
C VAL A 274 -2.18 4.73 -12.12
N GLY A 275 -2.47 5.51 -13.16
CA GLY A 275 -1.72 5.49 -14.42
C GLY A 275 -2.26 4.60 -15.54
N PHE A 276 -3.46 4.02 -15.42
CA PHE A 276 -4.07 3.18 -16.46
C PHE A 276 -5.20 3.95 -17.18
N PRO A 277 -4.93 4.72 -18.26
CA PRO A 277 -5.95 5.55 -18.90
C PRO A 277 -7.06 4.76 -19.61
N TYR A 278 -6.86 3.46 -19.83
CA TYR A 278 -7.79 2.56 -20.53
C TYR A 278 -8.72 1.78 -19.57
N THR A 279 -8.74 2.12 -18.29
CA THR A 279 -9.62 1.52 -17.27
C THR A 279 -10.72 2.46 -16.78
N SER A 280 -10.79 3.68 -17.32
CA SER A 280 -11.80 4.72 -17.03
C SER A 280 -12.89 4.81 -18.07
#